data_AF-A0A5B9FQ07-F1
#
_entry.id   AF-A0A5B9FQ07-F1
#
_cell.length_a   1.000
_cell.length_b   1.000
_cell.length_c   1.000
_cell.angle_alpha   90.00
_cell.angle_beta   90.00
_cell.angle_gamma   90.00
#
_symmetry.space_group_name_H-M   'P 1'
#
loop_
_entity.id
_entity.type
_entity.pdbx_description
1 polymer ?
#
loop_
_entity_poly.entity_id
_entity_poly.type
_entity_poly.pdbx_seq_one_letter_code
_entity_poly.pdbx_strand_id
1 'polypeptide(L)'
;MKKFTVILFALVVLAACNKGPEKPQNFIEEDKMEDILYDVALLQSMSSFAPGVLHDNDITVNDYLYKKYDMDSLTFTENHTYYASDFERYQKLMERVTDRLRAEKTEVDTLMQAKPEKDEIKASALVVDTAKVKEKL
;
A
#
# COMPACT_ATOMS: atom_id res chain seq x y z
N MET A 1 10.54 -10.94 -50.09
CA MET A 1 10.30 -11.36 -48.69
C MET A 1 10.81 -10.31 -47.69
N LYS A 2 12.09 -9.89 -47.73
CA LYS A 2 12.66 -8.86 -46.83
C LYS A 2 11.86 -7.54 -46.70
N LYS A 3 11.26 -7.03 -47.80
CA LYS A 3 10.48 -5.78 -47.80
C LYS A 3 9.17 -5.89 -47.01
N PHE A 4 8.50 -7.04 -47.07
CA PHE A 4 7.29 -7.30 -46.28
C PHE A 4 7.59 -7.43 -44.79
N THR A 5 8.74 -8.01 -44.44
CA THR A 5 9.19 -8.11 -43.04
C THR A 5 9.44 -6.73 -42.44
N VAL A 6 10.02 -5.80 -43.20
CA VAL A 6 10.25 -4.41 -42.75
C VAL A 6 8.94 -3.64 -42.58
N ILE A 7 7.97 -3.82 -43.50
CA ILE A 7 6.65 -3.18 -43.41
C ILE A 7 5.86 -3.71 -42.20
N LEU A 8 5.91 -5.03 -41.97
CA LEU A 8 5.26 -5.65 -40.81
C LEU A 8 5.91 -5.17 -39.50
N PHE A 9 7.24 -5.07 -39.45
CA PHE A 9 7.96 -4.55 -38.30
C PHE A 9 7.60 -3.07 -38.03
N ALA A 10 7.52 -2.25 -39.07
CA ALA A 10 7.10 -0.85 -38.94
C ALA A 10 5.66 -0.70 -38.42
N LEU A 11 4.73 -1.55 -38.86
CA LEU A 11 3.36 -1.58 -38.35
C LEU A 11 3.29 -1.98 -36.87
N VAL A 12 4.10 -2.94 -36.44
CA VAL A 12 4.18 -3.35 -35.02
C VAL A 12 4.74 -2.23 -34.15
N VAL A 13 5.76 -1.50 -34.61
CA VAL A 13 6.32 -0.35 -33.88
C VAL A 13 5.32 0.80 -33.76
N LEU A 14 4.56 1.07 -34.82
CA LEU A 14 3.52 2.12 -34.78
C LEU A 14 2.33 1.75 -33.88
N ALA A 15 1.98 0.46 -33.79
CA ALA A 15 0.96 -0.03 -32.87
C ALA A 15 1.38 -0.02 -31.40
N ALA A 16 2.68 0.07 -31.10
CA ALA A 16 3.20 0.12 -29.73
C ALA A 16 3.07 1.51 -29.06
N CYS A 17 2.68 2.54 -29.83
CA CYS A 17 2.45 3.89 -29.30
C CYS A 17 1.08 3.94 -28.61
N ASN A 18 1.02 3.42 -27.39
CA ASN A 18 -0.18 3.51 -26.56
C ASN A 18 -0.28 4.92 -25.98
N LYS A 19 -1.46 5.53 -26.05
CA LYS A 19 -1.75 6.75 -25.28
C LYS A 19 -1.74 6.36 -23.80
N GLY A 20 -1.14 7.19 -22.95
CA GLY A 20 -1.09 6.92 -21.51
C GLY A 20 -2.49 6.68 -20.92
N PRO A 21 -2.59 6.03 -19.75
CA PRO A 21 -3.87 5.74 -19.13
C PRO A 21 -4.67 7.03 -18.88
N GLU A 22 -5.97 6.96 -19.17
CA GLU A 22 -6.89 8.06 -18.89
C GLU A 22 -7.12 8.20 -17.39
N LYS A 23 -7.58 9.38 -16.96
CA LYS A 23 -7.94 9.62 -15.55
C LYS A 23 -9.11 8.70 -15.17
N PRO A 24 -8.99 7.86 -14.12
CA PRO A 24 -10.06 6.97 -13.68
C PRO A 24 -11.35 7.72 -13.30
N GLN A 25 -12.50 7.07 -13.45
CA GLN A 25 -13.79 7.64 -13.06
C GLN A 25 -13.86 7.87 -11.55
N ASN A 26 -13.45 6.87 -10.77
CA ASN A 26 -13.34 6.94 -9.31
C ASN A 26 -11.91 7.36 -8.94
N PHE A 27 -11.58 8.62 -9.16
CA PHE A 27 -10.23 9.12 -8.95
C PHE A 27 -9.87 9.24 -7.46
N ILE A 28 -8.67 8.78 -7.11
CA ILE A 28 -8.05 8.91 -5.79
C ILE A 28 -7.05 10.06 -5.85
N GLU A 29 -7.27 11.08 -5.02
CA GLU A 29 -6.34 12.21 -4.89
C GLU A 29 -4.99 11.78 -4.33
N GLU A 30 -3.95 12.53 -4.65
CA GLU A 30 -2.56 12.11 -4.43
C GLU A 30 -2.25 11.85 -2.95
N ASP A 31 -2.75 12.69 -2.04
CA ASP A 31 -2.57 12.52 -0.60
C ASP A 31 -3.21 11.22 -0.10
N LYS A 32 -4.41 10.90 -0.59
CA LYS A 32 -5.08 9.63 -0.27
C LYS A 32 -4.33 8.43 -0.86
N MET A 33 -3.74 8.59 -2.05
CA MET A 33 -2.91 7.55 -2.66
C MET A 33 -1.61 7.31 -1.88
N GLU A 34 -1.02 8.37 -1.31
CA GLU A 34 0.13 8.26 -0.41
C GLU A 34 -0.21 7.41 0.82
N ASP A 35 -1.33 7.70 1.48
CA ASP A 35 -1.82 6.92 2.62
C ASP A 35 -2.04 5.45 2.27
N ILE A 36 -2.69 5.19 1.12
CA ILE A 36 -2.92 3.83 0.62
C ILE A 36 -1.60 3.10 0.42
N LEU A 37 -0.62 3.72 -0.25
CA LEU A 37 0.65 3.07 -0.56
C LEU A 37 1.53 2.89 0.69
N TYR A 38 1.42 3.79 1.66
CA TYR A 38 2.02 3.61 2.98
C TYR A 38 1.47 2.36 3.67
N ASP A 39 0.14 2.19 3.72
CA ASP A 39 -0.46 1.00 4.34
C ASP A 39 -0.15 -0.28 3.58
N VAL A 40 -0.09 -0.23 2.25
CA VAL A 40 0.34 -1.36 1.41
C VAL A 40 1.75 -1.78 1.82
N ALA A 41 2.70 -0.84 1.89
CA ALA A 41 4.08 -1.13 2.27
C ALA A 41 4.18 -1.70 3.70
N LEU A 42 3.41 -1.14 4.64
CA LEU A 42 3.37 -1.60 6.02
C LEU A 42 2.80 -3.02 6.13
N LEU A 43 1.65 -3.30 5.53
CA LEU A 43 0.99 -4.60 5.57
C LEU A 43 1.76 -5.67 4.82
N GLN A 44 2.42 -5.33 3.71
CA GLN A 44 3.33 -6.25 3.01
C GLN A 44 4.56 -6.60 3.87
N SER A 45 5.10 -5.61 4.59
CA SER A 45 6.19 -5.86 5.55
C SER A 45 5.73 -6.79 6.67
N MET A 46 4.55 -6.53 7.26
CA MET A 46 3.96 -7.41 8.28
C MET A 46 3.72 -8.82 7.73
N SER A 47 3.19 -8.95 6.51
CA SER A 47 2.98 -10.26 5.86
C SER A 47 4.28 -11.03 5.68
N SER A 48 5.39 -10.32 5.45
CA SER A 48 6.70 -10.93 5.22
C SER A 48 7.44 -11.30 6.50
N PHE A 49 7.39 -10.44 7.53
CA PHE A 49 8.16 -10.61 8.77
C PHE A 49 7.37 -11.23 9.92
N ALA A 50 6.06 -11.06 9.94
CA ALA A 50 5.17 -11.52 11.02
C ALA A 50 3.83 -12.05 10.48
N PRO A 51 3.83 -13.05 9.57
CA PRO A 51 2.61 -13.54 8.93
C PRO A 51 1.53 -14.03 9.93
N GLY A 52 1.96 -14.53 11.09
CA GLY A 52 1.05 -14.94 12.17
C GLY A 52 0.17 -13.80 12.69
N VAL A 53 0.68 -12.56 12.75
CA VAL A 53 -0.10 -11.42 13.23
C VAL A 53 -1.32 -11.15 12.36
N LEU A 54 -1.19 -11.25 11.03
CA LEU A 54 -2.31 -11.05 10.13
C LEU A 54 -3.25 -12.26 10.13
N HIS A 55 -2.69 -13.47 10.15
CA HIS A 55 -3.47 -14.71 10.17
C HIS A 55 -4.33 -14.84 11.43
N ASP A 56 -3.74 -14.63 12.60
CA ASP A 56 -4.40 -14.78 13.91
C ASP A 56 -5.53 -13.76 14.11
N ASN A 57 -5.55 -12.69 13.32
CA ASN A 57 -6.59 -11.65 13.34
C ASN A 57 -7.55 -11.73 12.13
N ASP A 58 -7.45 -12.79 11.31
CA ASP A 58 -8.24 -12.96 10.09
C ASP A 58 -8.16 -11.76 9.11
N ILE A 59 -6.99 -11.12 9.04
CA ILE A 59 -6.75 -9.94 8.20
C ILE A 59 -6.04 -10.37 6.91
N THR A 60 -6.66 -10.06 5.77
CA THR A 60 -5.95 -10.05 4.48
C THR A 60 -5.60 -8.60 4.10
N VAL A 61 -4.47 -8.42 3.41
CA VAL A 61 -3.99 -7.09 3.00
C VAL A 61 -5.03 -6.36 2.16
N ASN A 62 -5.60 -7.05 1.16
CA ASN A 62 -6.58 -6.46 0.26
C ASN A 62 -7.88 -6.10 0.99
N ASP A 63 -8.43 -7.01 1.81
CA ASP A 63 -9.68 -6.74 2.51
C ASP A 63 -9.54 -5.58 3.50
N TYR A 64 -8.40 -5.47 4.16
CA TYR A 64 -8.11 -4.34 5.04
C TYR A 64 -8.09 -3.01 4.26
N LEU A 65 -7.35 -2.96 3.16
CA LEU A 65 -7.21 -1.74 2.34
C LEU A 65 -8.55 -1.30 1.74
N TYR A 66 -9.31 -2.23 1.17
CA TYR A 66 -10.60 -1.94 0.55
C TYR A 66 -11.61 -1.41 1.57
N LYS A 67 -11.65 -1.99 2.78
CA LYS A 67 -12.49 -1.49 3.86
C LYS A 67 -12.03 -0.13 4.40
N LYS A 68 -10.73 0.06 4.62
CA LYS A 68 -10.20 1.30 5.21
C LYS A 68 -10.42 2.51 4.31
N TYR A 69 -10.26 2.34 3.00
CA TYR A 69 -10.30 3.44 2.02
C TYR A 69 -11.62 3.58 1.25
N ASP A 70 -12.58 2.70 1.53
CA ASP A 70 -13.86 2.60 0.81
C ASP A 70 -13.63 2.53 -0.71
N MET A 71 -12.87 1.51 -1.13
CA MET A 71 -12.50 1.30 -2.52
C MET A 71 -12.53 -0.19 -2.87
N ASP A 72 -12.71 -0.49 -4.16
CA ASP A 72 -12.61 -1.84 -4.69
C ASP A 72 -11.29 -2.09 -5.44
N SER A 73 -11.07 -3.35 -5.85
CA SER A 73 -9.88 -3.73 -6.59
C SER A 73 -9.73 -2.97 -7.90
N LEU A 74 -10.83 -2.67 -8.60
CA LEU A 74 -10.79 -1.99 -9.88
C LEU A 74 -10.33 -0.54 -9.70
N THR A 75 -10.95 0.17 -8.76
CA THR A 75 -10.61 1.54 -8.37
C THR A 75 -9.13 1.63 -7.98
N PHE A 76 -8.63 0.70 -7.17
CA PHE A 76 -7.20 0.66 -6.83
C PHE A 76 -6.32 0.45 -8.05
N THR A 77 -6.60 -0.56 -8.90
CA THR A 77 -5.77 -0.88 -10.07
C THR A 77 -5.75 0.26 -11.10
N GLU A 78 -6.89 0.88 -11.36
CA GLU A 78 -6.99 2.01 -12.31
C GLU A 78 -6.20 3.22 -11.82
N ASN A 79 -6.37 3.59 -10.55
CA ASN A 79 -5.61 4.71 -9.96
C ASN A 79 -4.11 4.39 -9.88
N HIS A 80 -3.74 3.19 -9.45
CA HIS A 80 -2.35 2.76 -9.42
C HIS A 80 -1.71 2.84 -10.81
N THR A 81 -2.41 2.36 -11.84
CA THR A 81 -1.94 2.44 -13.24
C THR A 81 -1.82 3.89 -13.71
N TYR A 82 -2.79 4.73 -13.36
CA TYR A 82 -2.76 6.17 -13.68
C TYR A 82 -1.52 6.86 -13.08
N TYR A 83 -1.28 6.69 -11.77
CA TYR A 83 -0.11 7.28 -11.12
C TYR A 83 1.21 6.68 -11.62
N ALA A 84 1.27 5.36 -11.83
CA ALA A 84 2.48 4.68 -12.32
C ALA A 84 2.86 5.05 -13.77
N SER A 85 1.96 5.68 -14.52
CA SER A 85 2.25 6.14 -15.89
C SER A 85 3.11 7.39 -15.95
N ASP A 86 3.15 8.17 -14.87
CA ASP A 86 4.05 9.33 -14.71
C ASP A 86 5.15 8.94 -13.71
N PHE A 87 6.30 8.54 -14.24
CA PHE A 87 7.40 8.04 -13.43
C PHE A 87 7.91 9.06 -12.40
N GLU A 88 8.05 10.34 -12.78
CA GLU A 88 8.57 11.36 -11.87
C GLU A 88 7.59 11.64 -10.74
N ARG A 89 6.30 11.73 -11.06
CA ARG A 89 5.24 11.91 -10.06
C ARG A 89 5.15 10.71 -9.13
N TYR A 90 5.17 9.50 -9.67
CA TYR A 90 5.12 8.27 -8.88
C TYR A 90 6.34 8.12 -7.97
N GLN A 91 7.53 8.47 -8.46
CA GLN A 91 8.74 8.45 -7.65
C GLN A 91 8.63 9.39 -6.44
N LYS A 92 8.18 10.64 -6.65
CA LYS A 92 7.97 11.60 -5.55
C LYS A 92 6.97 11.09 -4.52
N LEU A 93 5.89 10.46 -4.97
CA LEU A 93 4.91 9.82 -4.08
C LEU A 93 5.56 8.73 -3.21
N MET A 94 6.41 7.88 -3.82
CA MET A 94 7.11 6.82 -3.10
C MET A 94 8.22 7.30 -2.18
N GLU A 95 8.89 8.39 -2.52
CA GLU A 95 9.85 9.05 -1.61
C GLU A 95 9.14 9.51 -0.33
N ARG A 96 7.97 10.17 -0.44
CA ARG A 96 7.20 10.62 0.73
C ARG A 96 6.74 9.45 1.61
N VAL A 97 6.20 8.38 1.00
CA VAL A 97 5.85 7.15 1.73
C VAL A 97 7.05 6.56 2.47
N THR A 98 8.20 6.50 1.80
CA THR A 98 9.43 5.94 2.38
C THR A 98 9.94 6.79 3.54
N ASP A 99 9.90 8.11 3.40
CA ASP A 99 10.34 9.04 4.43
C ASP A 99 9.42 8.99 5.65
N ARG A 100 8.10 8.87 5.45
CA ARG A 100 7.15 8.62 6.54
C ARG A 100 7.46 7.32 7.29
N LEU A 101 7.67 6.20 6.57
CA LEU A 101 8.03 4.92 7.18
C LEU A 101 9.33 5.00 7.99
N ARG A 102 10.35 5.73 7.48
CA ARG A 102 11.64 5.93 8.18
C ARG A 102 11.47 6.76 9.45
N ALA A 103 10.67 7.82 9.39
CA ALA A 103 10.41 8.68 10.53
C ALA A 103 9.72 7.90 11.66
N GLU A 104 8.64 7.19 11.33
CA GLU A 104 7.90 6.37 12.30
C GLU A 104 8.76 5.22 12.85
N LYS A 105 9.56 4.56 12.00
CA LYS A 105 10.53 3.55 12.47
C LYS A 105 11.51 4.14 13.49
N THR A 106 12.05 5.31 13.21
CA THR A 106 13.03 5.98 14.09
C THR A 106 12.38 6.34 15.43
N GLU A 107 11.13 6.81 15.41
CA GLU A 107 10.35 7.07 16.62
C GLU A 107 10.18 5.79 17.46
N VAL A 108 9.73 4.69 16.84
CA VAL A 108 9.55 3.40 17.51
C VAL A 108 10.87 2.88 18.07
N ASP A 109 11.95 2.90 17.29
CA ASP A 109 13.28 2.44 17.73
C ASP A 109 13.80 3.26 18.92
N THR A 110 13.56 4.59 18.92
CA THR A 110 13.93 5.48 20.03
C THR A 110 13.15 5.14 21.30
N LEU A 111 11.84 4.92 21.18
CA LEU A 111 10.98 4.53 22.31
C LEU A 111 11.38 3.17 22.89
N MET A 112 11.79 2.23 22.04
CA MET A 112 12.29 0.92 22.46
C MET A 112 13.62 1.01 23.21
N GLN A 113 14.53 1.89 22.77
CA GLN A 113 15.82 2.12 23.45
C GLN A 113 15.68 2.89 24.76
N ALA A 114 14.68 3.77 24.88
CA ALA A 114 14.42 4.57 26.08
C ALA A 114 13.72 3.78 27.21
N LYS A 115 13.15 2.59 26.92
CA LYS A 115 12.60 1.70 27.94
C LYS A 115 13.71 0.80 28.49
N PRO A 116 14.07 0.87 29.79
CA PRO A 116 14.92 -0.14 30.40
C PRO A 116 14.20 -1.49 30.34
N GLU A 117 14.95 -2.55 30.05
CA GLU A 117 14.57 -3.95 29.78
C GLU A 117 13.74 -4.67 30.87
N LYS A 118 13.14 -3.95 31.82
CA LYS A 118 12.42 -4.49 32.99
C LYS A 118 10.90 -4.55 32.88
N ASP A 119 10.32 -4.09 31.77
CA ASP A 119 8.93 -4.37 31.48
C ASP A 119 8.88 -5.33 30.29
N GLU A 120 9.10 -6.62 30.61
CA GLU A 120 8.52 -7.70 29.83
C GLU A 120 7.12 -7.28 29.41
N ILE A 121 6.91 -7.31 28.11
CA ILE A 121 5.68 -7.00 27.42
C ILE A 121 4.54 -7.70 28.17
N LYS A 122 3.80 -6.94 28.99
CA LYS A 122 2.41 -7.25 29.30
C LYS A 122 1.64 -7.09 27.99
N ALA A 123 1.73 -8.11 27.14
CA ALA A 123 0.89 -8.34 25.96
C ALA A 123 -0.56 -8.65 26.38
N SER A 124 -1.06 -7.98 27.42
CA SER A 124 -2.43 -8.06 27.93
C SER A 124 -3.05 -6.67 28.17
N ALA A 125 -2.34 -5.57 27.92
CA ALA A 125 -2.85 -4.22 28.17
C ALA A 125 -3.26 -3.40 26.93
N LEU A 126 -3.11 -3.94 25.71
CA LEU A 126 -3.75 -3.40 24.50
C LEU A 126 -5.01 -4.21 24.07
N VAL A 127 -5.45 -5.15 24.92
CA VAL A 127 -6.85 -5.61 24.94
C VAL A 127 -7.66 -4.65 25.82
N VAL A 128 -7.66 -3.37 25.47
CA VAL A 128 -8.70 -2.42 25.88
C VAL A 128 -9.51 -2.28 24.60
N ASP A 129 -10.57 -3.05 24.34
CA ASP A 129 -11.87 -2.86 24.97
C ASP A 129 -12.92 -3.90 24.46
N THR A 130 -12.64 -5.21 24.50
CA THR A 130 -13.63 -6.24 24.09
C THR A 130 -14.37 -6.90 25.27
N ALA A 131 -13.97 -6.64 26.51
CA ALA A 131 -14.59 -7.25 27.70
C ALA A 131 -15.72 -6.40 28.34
N LYS A 132 -15.90 -5.12 27.98
CA LYS A 132 -16.92 -4.25 28.59
C LYS A 132 -18.22 -4.07 27.79
N VAL A 133 -18.31 -4.60 26.58
CA VAL A 133 -19.54 -4.48 25.75
C VAL A 133 -20.55 -5.60 26.03
N LYS A 134 -20.18 -6.68 26.74
CA LYS A 134 -21.06 -7.84 26.94
C LYS A 134 -21.93 -7.84 28.21
N GLU A 135 -21.90 -6.78 29.01
CA GLU A 135 -22.77 -6.63 30.21
C GLU A 135 -23.86 -5.57 30.03
N LYS A 136 -24.25 -5.28 28.78
CA LYS A 136 -25.38 -4.37 28.50
C LYS A 136 -26.28 -4.77 27.33
N LEU A 137 -26.37 -6.08 27.07
CA LEU A 137 -27.48 -6.68 26.32
C LEU A 137 -28.13 -7.77 27.17
#